data_AF-A0A953JIG2-F1
#
_entry.id   AF-A0A953JIG2-F1
#
_cell.length_a   1.000
_cell.length_b   1.000
_cell.length_c   1.000
_cell.angle_alpha   90.00
_cell.angle_beta   90.00
_cell.angle_gamma   90.00
#
_symmetry.space_group_name_H-M   'P 1'
#
loop_
_entity.id
_entity.type
_entity.pdbx_description
1 polymer ?
#
loop_
_entity_poly.entity_id
_entity_poly.type
_entity_poly.pdbx_seq_one_letter_code
_entity_poly.pdbx_strand_id
1 'polypeptide(L)' 'MPLSLALTEGCDACLRIGGPSQGADVEAARFRALGRPVWHRPEDMPAARG' A
#
# COMPACT_ATOMS: atom_id res chain seq x y z
N MET A 1 2.55 -2.88 -15.00
CA MET A 1 3.20 -2.02 -13.99
C MET A 1 4.26 -2.80 -13.22
N PRO A 2 5.48 -2.96 -13.77
CA PRO A 2 6.50 -3.78 -13.11
C PRO A 2 7.23 -3.06 -11.97
N LEU A 3 7.53 -1.76 -12.12
CA LEU A 3 8.33 -1.03 -11.13
C LEU A 3 7.60 -0.79 -9.79
N SER A 4 6.37 -0.29 -9.82
CA SER A 4 5.61 -0.04 -8.59
C SER A 4 5.32 -1.33 -7.81
N LEU A 5 5.10 -2.43 -8.53
CA LEU A 5 4.96 -3.75 -7.93
C LEU A 5 6.26 -4.22 -7.26
N ALA A 6 7.42 -3.99 -7.87
CA ALA A 6 8.71 -4.30 -7.24
C ALA A 6 8.94 -3.47 -5.96
N LEU A 7 8.50 -2.21 -5.94
CA LEU A 7 8.60 -1.37 -4.74
C LEU A 7 7.80 -1.92 -3.55
N THR A 8 6.70 -2.66 -3.80
CA THR A 8 5.91 -3.25 -2.71
C THR A 8 6.73 -4.15 -1.81
N GLU A 9 7.82 -4.76 -2.30
CA GLU A 9 8.70 -5.63 -1.54
C GLU A 9 9.60 -4.87 -0.56
N GLY A 10 9.93 -3.61 -0.85
CA GLY A 10 10.74 -2.74 0.02
C GLY A 10 9.95 -1.87 1.00
N CYS A 11 8.62 -1.79 0.88
CA CYS A 11 7.78 -0.96 1.74
C CYS A 11 7.07 -1.79 2.82
N ASP A 12 6.99 -1.28 4.05
CA ASP A 12 6.33 -1.99 5.15
C ASP A 12 4.79 -1.97 5.07
N ALA A 13 4.21 -0.97 4.40
CA ALA A 13 2.77 -0.77 4.26
C ALA A 13 2.44 0.19 3.10
N CYS A 14 1.15 0.37 2.77
CA CYS A 14 0.70 1.41 1.86
C CYS A 14 -0.62 2.07 2.27
N LEU A 15 -0.86 3.27 1.73
CA LEU A 15 -2.12 4.01 1.85
C LEU A 15 -2.86 3.98 0.50
N ARG A 16 -4.00 3.29 0.45
CA ARG A 16 -4.89 3.26 -0.73
C ARG A 16 -5.87 4.43 -0.68
N ILE A 17 -5.51 5.51 -1.36
CA ILE A 17 -6.40 6.64 -1.66
C ILE A 17 -7.63 6.12 -2.41
N GLY A 18 -8.83 6.67 -2.21
CA GLY A 18 -10.04 6.20 -2.89
C GLY A 18 -10.06 6.40 -4.42
N GLY A 19 -11.14 5.96 -5.06
CA GLY A 19 -11.36 6.13 -6.51
C GLY A 19 -10.92 4.94 -7.38
N PRO A 20 -11.50 4.80 -8.58
CA PRO A 20 -11.22 3.67 -9.46
C PRO A 20 -9.80 3.71 -10.01
N SER A 21 -9.00 2.68 -9.74
CA SER A 21 -7.64 2.54 -10.27
C SER A 21 -7.18 1.09 -10.20
N GLN A 22 -7.13 0.42 -11.34
CA GLN A 22 -6.72 -0.98 -11.43
C GLN A 22 -5.29 -1.20 -10.91
N GLY A 23 -4.36 -0.28 -11.21
CA GLY A 23 -2.98 -0.36 -10.73
C GLY A 23 -2.91 -0.30 -9.19
N ALA A 24 -3.63 0.64 -8.59
CA ALA A 24 -3.67 0.79 -7.14
C ALA A 24 -4.35 -0.41 -6.44
N ASP A 25 -5.36 -1.01 -7.08
CA ASP A 25 -6.00 -2.22 -6.56
C ASP A 25 -5.05 -3.43 -6.59
N VAL A 26 -4.28 -3.57 -7.67
CA VAL A 26 -3.26 -4.62 -7.82
C VAL A 26 -2.12 -4.44 -6.80
N GLU A 27 -1.66 -3.22 -6.58
CA GLU A 27 -0.65 -2.92 -5.55
C GLU A 27 -1.18 -3.22 -4.14
N ALA A 28 -2.38 -2.75 -3.81
CA ALA A 28 -3.02 -3.05 -2.53
C ALA A 28 -3.20 -4.56 -2.29
N ALA A 29 -3.55 -5.32 -3.32
CA ALA A 29 -3.63 -6.78 -3.24
C ALA A 29 -2.25 -7.41 -2.95
N ARG A 30 -1.18 -6.89 -3.54
CA ARG A 30 0.20 -7.37 -3.29
C ARG A 30 0.63 -7.11 -1.85
N PHE A 31 0.37 -5.93 -1.28
CA PHE A 31 0.64 -5.65 0.13
C PHE A 31 -0.11 -6.60 1.06
N ARG A 32 -1.40 -6.86 0.81
CA ARG A 32 -2.18 -7.84 1.57
C ARG A 32 -1.60 -9.25 1.48
N ALA A 33 -1.16 -9.67 0.29
CA ALA A 33 -0.53 -10.97 0.08
C ALA A 33 0.81 -11.12 0.80
N LEU A 34 1.54 -10.01 1.03
CA LEU A 34 2.77 -9.96 1.82
C LEU A 34 2.50 -9.89 3.34
N GLY A 35 1.23 -9.89 3.78
CA GLY A 35 0.87 -9.71 5.19
C GLY A 35 1.10 -8.28 5.70
N ARG A 36 1.21 -7.31 4.79
CA ARG A 36 1.54 -5.91 5.11
C ARG A 36 0.28 -5.05 5.20
N PRO A 37 0.24 -4.04 6.09
CA PRO A 37 -0.91 -3.17 6.23
C PRO A 37 -1.24 -2.41 4.94
N VAL A 38 -2.54 -2.32 4.65
CA VAL A 38 -3.11 -1.41 3.64
C VAL A 38 -4.11 -0.53 4.36
N TRP A 39 -3.77 0.74 4.52
CA TRP A 39 -4.67 1.73 5.11
C TRP A 39 -5.50 2.40 4.03
N HIS A 40 -6.68 2.87 4.41
CA HIS A 40 -7.54 3.67 3.53
C HIS A 40 -7.74 5.10 4.06
N ARG A 41 -7.24 5.36 5.26
CA ARG A 41 -7.31 6.66 5.92
C ARG A 41 -5.94 6.99 6.50
N PRO A 42 -5.47 8.24 6.37
CA PRO A 42 -4.21 8.66 6.98
C PRO A 42 -4.18 8.48 8.50
N GLU A 43 -5.33 8.64 9.16
CA GLU A 43 -5.47 8.50 10.62
C GLU A 43 -5.16 7.08 11.15
N ASP A 44 -5.25 6.05 10.31
CA ASP A 44 -4.96 4.67 10.69
C ASP A 44 -3.44 4.36 10.66
N MET A 45 -2.63 5.26 10.09
CA MET A 45 -1.19 5.09 9.98
C MET A 45 -0.51 5.38 11.34
N PRO A 46 0.55 4.63 11.69
CA PRO A 46 1.31 4.94 12.89
C PRO A 46 1.94 6.32 12.77
N ALA A 47 1.97 7.07 13.89
CA ALA A 47 2.70 8.32 13.95
C ALA A 47 4.17 8.09 13.60
N ALA A 48 4.74 9.00 12.79
CA ALA A 48 6.16 8.97 12.48
C ALA A 48 6.96 9.02 13.78
N ARG A 49 7.91 8.09 13.93
CA ARG A 49 8.87 8.11 15.02
C ARG A 49 10.12 8.82 14.50
N GLY A 50 10.52 9.90 15.18
CA GLY A 50 11.79 10.59 14.95
C GLY A 50 12.96 9.87 15.61
#